data_AF-A0A2S7WH80-F1
#
_entry.id   AF-A0A2S7WH80-F1
#
_cell.length_a   1.000
_cell.length_b   1.000
_cell.length_c   1.000
_cell.angle_alpha   90.00
_cell.angle_beta   90.00
_cell.angle_gamma   90.00
#
_symmetry.space_group_name_H-M   'P 1'
#
loop_
_entity.id
_entity.type
_entity.pdbx_description
1 polymer ?
#
loop_
_entity_poly.entity_id
_entity_poly.type
_entity_poly.pdbx_seq_one_letter_code
_entity_poly.pdbx_strand_id
1 'polypeptide(L)'
;MATQTEQITYRLLHVSIEFKEFEYNRLLAKFLRENETENEQNFLTLIITDLKEIIKEKDYYNNFTTKLSDDVLKEIVIKENPNHRFITNELFINSEIEKKRIEKELKQEKYLLENLNIKLNRLPTKNLETKKTNINNYKNTNLKWFGTKSELIELFKALIENGNLKGNQEDIYKAVEQVFNIELKNIDQAITKFNTRENDTKFLDTLKTTLSQYITNKLDKNF
;
A
#
# COMPACT_ATOMS: atom_id res chain seq x y z
N MET A 1 0.39 -13.85 20.79
CA MET A 1 -0.76 -14.27 19.97
C MET A 1 -1.02 -13.17 18.97
N ALA A 2 -1.08 -13.47 17.67
CA ALA A 2 -1.48 -12.46 16.68
C ALA A 2 -2.94 -12.08 16.92
N THR A 3 -3.23 -10.78 16.88
CA THR A 3 -4.58 -10.22 16.96
C THR A 3 -5.46 -10.80 15.85
N GLN A 4 -6.78 -10.83 16.06
CA GLN A 4 -7.73 -11.35 15.08
C GLN A 4 -7.60 -10.63 13.72
N THR A 5 -7.26 -9.34 13.75
CA THR A 5 -6.93 -8.51 12.58
C THR A 5 -5.66 -9.00 11.88
N GLU A 6 -4.58 -9.24 12.61
CA GLU A 6 -3.32 -9.77 12.03
C GLU A 6 -3.52 -11.15 11.39
N GLN A 7 -4.36 -12.01 11.98
CA GLN A 7 -4.67 -13.32 11.40
C GLN A 7 -5.50 -13.22 10.11
N ILE A 8 -6.40 -12.23 10.02
CA ILE A 8 -7.20 -11.97 8.82
C ILE A 8 -6.33 -11.36 7.72
N THR A 9 -5.51 -10.36 8.04
CA THR A 9 -4.56 -9.74 7.10
C THR A 9 -3.56 -10.76 6.57
N TYR A 10 -3.01 -11.61 7.44
CA TYR A 10 -2.10 -12.68 7.06
C TYR A 10 -2.75 -13.68 6.09
N ARG A 11 -4.01 -14.08 6.36
CA ARG A 11 -4.75 -14.98 5.47
C ARG A 11 -5.11 -14.31 4.15
N LEU A 12 -5.49 -13.04 4.12
CA LEU A 12 -5.77 -12.32 2.87
C LEU A 12 -4.53 -12.19 1.97
N LEU A 13 -3.35 -11.98 2.56
CA LEU A 13 -2.07 -12.00 1.83
C LEU A 13 -1.77 -13.37 1.19
N HIS A 14 -2.17 -14.47 1.85
CA HIS A 14 -1.93 -15.84 1.39
C HIS A 14 -3.06 -16.44 0.53
N VAL A 15 -4.27 -15.86 0.54
CA VAL A 15 -5.43 -16.27 -0.27
C VAL A 15 -5.24 -15.95 -1.77
N SER A 16 -4.24 -15.13 -2.12
CA SER A 16 -3.83 -14.85 -3.51
C SER A 16 -3.40 -16.10 -4.30
N ILE A 17 -3.08 -17.22 -3.61
CA ILE A 17 -2.54 -18.44 -4.23
C ILE A 17 -3.62 -19.51 -4.46
N GLU A 18 -4.70 -19.58 -3.68
CA GLU A 18 -5.84 -20.48 -3.92
C GLU A 18 -7.16 -19.85 -3.46
N PHE A 19 -7.81 -19.13 -4.39
CA PHE A 19 -9.05 -18.42 -4.14
C PHE A 19 -10.25 -19.38 -4.09
N LYS A 20 -10.53 -20.00 -2.93
CA LYS A 20 -11.77 -20.77 -2.69
C LYS A 20 -12.85 -19.86 -2.13
N GLU A 21 -13.81 -19.52 -2.99
CA GLU A 21 -14.98 -18.65 -2.80
C GLU A 21 -15.73 -18.83 -1.46
N PHE A 22 -15.70 -20.04 -0.88
CA PHE A 22 -16.40 -20.38 0.35
C PHE A 22 -15.74 -19.83 1.63
N GLU A 23 -14.41 -19.75 1.69
CA GLU A 23 -13.71 -19.24 2.89
C GLU A 23 -13.79 -17.72 2.99
N TYR A 24 -13.77 -17.04 1.84
CA TYR A 24 -13.87 -15.59 1.74
C TYR A 24 -15.21 -15.08 2.27
N ASN A 25 -16.31 -15.65 1.82
CA ASN A 25 -17.66 -15.27 2.26
C ASN A 25 -17.84 -15.48 3.78
N ARG A 26 -17.23 -16.54 4.34
CA ARG A 26 -17.28 -16.82 5.78
C ARG A 26 -16.48 -15.82 6.60
N LEU A 27 -15.28 -15.47 6.16
CA LEU A 27 -14.40 -14.51 6.84
C LEU A 27 -14.96 -13.07 6.75
N LEU A 28 -15.48 -12.70 5.58
CA LEU A 28 -16.18 -11.44 5.37
C LEU A 28 -17.43 -11.36 6.26
N ALA A 29 -18.29 -12.38 6.26
CA ALA A 29 -19.47 -12.41 7.13
C ALA A 29 -19.12 -12.33 8.62
N LYS A 30 -18.01 -12.95 9.06
CA LYS A 30 -17.53 -12.88 10.44
C LYS A 30 -17.01 -11.48 10.78
N PHE A 31 -16.15 -10.91 9.95
CA PHE A 31 -15.58 -9.57 10.17
C PHE A 31 -16.66 -8.48 10.21
N LEU A 32 -17.65 -8.56 9.31
CA LEU A 32 -18.75 -7.60 9.23
C LEU A 32 -19.75 -7.74 10.38
N ARG A 33 -19.91 -8.95 10.92
CA ARG A 33 -20.74 -9.17 12.12
C ARG A 33 -20.07 -8.61 13.38
N GLU A 34 -18.74 -8.53 13.38
CA GLU A 34 -17.93 -8.08 14.52
C GLU A 34 -17.63 -6.56 14.48
N ASN A 35 -17.95 -5.85 13.40
CA ASN A 35 -17.61 -4.42 13.23
C ASN A 35 -18.80 -3.61 12.70
N GLU A 36 -19.16 -2.52 13.41
CA GLU A 36 -20.28 -1.63 13.05
C GLU A 36 -20.14 -1.00 11.64
N THR A 37 -21.27 -0.59 11.05
CA THR A 37 -21.46 -0.23 9.63
C THR A 37 -20.44 0.72 9.00
N GLU A 38 -19.82 1.61 9.77
CA GLU A 38 -18.78 2.54 9.27
C GLU A 38 -17.45 1.82 9.00
N ASN A 39 -17.12 0.82 9.80
CA ASN A 39 -15.94 -0.03 9.60
C ASN A 39 -16.12 -0.96 8.39
N GLU A 40 -17.36 -1.38 8.10
CA GLU A 40 -17.70 -2.15 6.90
C GLU A 40 -17.46 -1.35 5.61
N GLN A 41 -17.88 -0.07 5.55
CA GLN A 41 -17.66 0.78 4.37
C GLN A 41 -16.17 1.03 4.10
N ASN A 42 -15.40 1.37 5.14
CA ASN A 42 -13.95 1.61 5.02
C ASN A 42 -13.21 0.35 4.58
N PHE A 43 -13.57 -0.80 5.14
CA PHE A 43 -12.98 -2.09 4.77
C PHE A 43 -13.30 -2.49 3.33
N LEU A 44 -14.56 -2.36 2.90
CA LEU A 44 -14.95 -2.63 1.51
C LEU A 44 -14.21 -1.70 0.53
N THR A 45 -14.04 -0.42 0.88
CA THR A 45 -13.30 0.55 0.06
C THR A 45 -11.82 0.15 -0.10
N LEU A 46 -11.19 -0.33 0.96
CA LEU A 46 -9.80 -0.79 0.93
C LEU A 46 -9.65 -2.03 0.05
N ILE A 47 -10.51 -3.04 0.21
CA ILE A 47 -10.49 -4.25 -0.64
C ILE A 47 -10.74 -3.91 -2.10
N ILE A 48 -11.70 -3.03 -2.39
CA ILE A 48 -11.99 -2.59 -3.76
C ILE A 48 -10.77 -1.89 -4.38
N THR A 49 -10.01 -1.13 -3.59
CA THR A 49 -8.81 -0.43 -4.05
C THR A 49 -7.70 -1.41 -4.37
N ASP A 50 -7.41 -2.36 -3.48
CA ASP A 50 -6.39 -3.39 -3.70
C ASP A 50 -6.74 -4.28 -4.91
N LEU A 51 -8.01 -4.68 -5.03
CA LEU A 51 -8.47 -5.50 -6.14
C LEU A 51 -8.35 -4.78 -7.48
N LYS A 52 -8.55 -3.46 -7.53
CA LYS A 52 -8.34 -2.65 -8.74
C LYS A 52 -6.88 -2.61 -9.16
N GLU A 53 -5.94 -2.45 -8.22
CA GLU A 53 -4.51 -2.47 -8.54
C GLU A 53 -4.06 -3.86 -9.02
N ILE A 54 -4.56 -4.94 -8.42
CA ILE A 54 -4.30 -6.32 -8.90
C ILE A 54 -4.81 -6.52 -10.32
N ILE A 55 -6.01 -6.04 -10.64
CA ILE A 55 -6.57 -6.12 -12.00
C ILE A 55 -5.70 -5.36 -12.99
N LYS A 56 -5.30 -4.13 -12.64
CA LYS A 56 -4.47 -3.25 -13.47
C LYS A 56 -3.08 -3.84 -13.72
N GLU A 57 -2.47 -4.44 -12.70
CA GLU A 57 -1.19 -5.13 -12.84
C GLU A 57 -1.30 -6.34 -13.77
N LYS A 58 -2.35 -7.17 -13.62
CA LYS A 58 -2.60 -8.30 -14.51
C LYS A 58 -2.91 -7.86 -15.94
N ASP A 59 -3.68 -6.80 -16.13
CA ASP A 59 -3.94 -6.20 -17.44
C ASP A 59 -2.65 -5.68 -18.08
N TYR A 60 -1.75 -5.08 -17.30
CA TYR A 60 -0.43 -4.67 -17.79
C TYR A 60 0.40 -5.87 -18.26
N TYR A 61 0.49 -6.94 -17.46
CA TYR A 61 1.22 -8.15 -17.84
C TYR A 61 0.63 -8.86 -19.06
N ASN A 62 -0.70 -8.97 -19.16
CA ASN A 62 -1.39 -9.53 -20.34
C ASN A 62 -1.06 -8.70 -21.59
N ASN A 63 -1.12 -7.37 -21.50
CA ASN A 63 -0.79 -6.47 -22.62
C ASN A 63 0.71 -6.46 -22.98
N PHE A 64 1.58 -6.71 -22.01
CA PHE A 64 3.03 -6.76 -22.22
C PHE A 64 3.43 -8.06 -22.93
N THR A 65 2.98 -9.20 -22.41
CA THR A 65 3.31 -10.54 -22.94
C THR A 65 2.78 -10.77 -24.34
N THR A 66 1.58 -10.28 -24.65
CA THR A 66 0.99 -10.35 -26.01
C THR A 66 1.77 -9.56 -27.06
N LYS A 67 2.56 -8.55 -26.66
CA LYS A 67 3.36 -7.70 -27.55
C LYS A 67 4.80 -8.16 -27.74
N LEU A 68 5.26 -9.16 -26.99
CA LEU A 68 6.61 -9.70 -27.12
C LEU A 68 6.75 -10.59 -28.36
N SER A 69 7.93 -10.57 -28.96
CA SER A 69 8.29 -11.52 -30.03
C SER A 69 8.49 -12.92 -29.45
N ASP A 70 8.31 -13.94 -30.30
CA ASP A 70 8.48 -15.33 -29.90
C ASP A 70 9.90 -15.63 -29.43
N ASP A 71 10.91 -14.98 -30.01
CA ASP A 71 12.31 -15.15 -29.59
C ASP A 71 12.54 -14.71 -28.13
N VAL A 72 11.94 -13.58 -27.73
CA VAL A 72 12.03 -13.09 -26.35
C VAL A 72 11.23 -13.99 -25.40
N LEU A 73 10.06 -14.47 -25.82
CA LEU A 73 9.26 -15.41 -25.02
C LEU A 73 9.96 -16.77 -24.86
N LYS A 74 10.68 -17.25 -25.90
CA LYS A 74 11.53 -18.45 -25.82
C LYS A 74 12.60 -18.29 -24.74
N GLU A 75 13.32 -17.17 -24.73
CA GLU A 75 14.34 -16.90 -23.70
C GLU A 75 13.75 -16.87 -22.29
N ILE A 76 12.58 -16.25 -22.11
CA ILE A 76 11.87 -16.21 -20.82
C ILE A 76 11.48 -17.62 -20.37
N VAL A 77 10.89 -18.44 -21.23
CA VAL A 77 10.49 -19.82 -20.91
C VAL A 77 11.70 -20.66 -20.50
N ILE A 78 12.82 -20.55 -21.22
CA ILE A 78 14.08 -21.26 -20.93
C ILE A 78 14.63 -20.83 -19.55
N LYS A 79 14.64 -19.53 -19.27
CA LYS A 79 15.16 -18.97 -18.02
C LYS A 79 14.31 -19.32 -16.80
N GLU A 80 12.98 -19.38 -16.96
CA GLU A 80 12.06 -19.74 -15.88
C GLU A 80 12.07 -21.24 -15.56
N ASN A 81 12.46 -22.08 -16.53
CA ASN A 81 12.37 -23.54 -16.41
C ASN A 81 13.71 -24.25 -16.71
N PRO A 82 14.84 -23.85 -16.08
CA PRO A 82 16.18 -24.27 -16.47
C PRO A 82 16.41 -25.78 -16.35
N ASN A 83 15.66 -26.45 -15.46
CA ASN A 83 15.79 -27.89 -15.18
C ASN A 83 14.68 -28.74 -15.80
N HIS A 84 13.82 -28.17 -16.66
CA HIS A 84 12.71 -28.92 -17.23
C HIS A 84 13.21 -29.90 -18.30
N ARG A 85 12.79 -31.17 -18.21
CA ARG A 85 13.26 -32.26 -19.08
C ARG A 85 13.05 -31.99 -20.58
N PHE A 86 12.11 -31.12 -20.92
CA PHE A 86 11.75 -30.78 -22.28
C PHE A 86 12.13 -29.34 -22.67
N ILE A 87 13.02 -28.68 -21.92
CA ILE A 87 13.35 -27.27 -22.14
C ILE A 87 14.02 -26.98 -23.49
N THR A 88 14.57 -28.00 -24.15
CA THR A 88 15.12 -27.94 -25.51
C THR A 88 14.13 -28.42 -26.58
N ASN A 89 12.95 -28.92 -26.20
CA ASN A 89 11.93 -29.41 -27.11
C ASN A 89 11.07 -28.25 -27.60
N GLU A 90 11.07 -28.03 -28.92
CA GLU A 90 10.37 -26.91 -29.54
C GLU A 90 8.84 -26.96 -29.35
N LEU A 91 8.23 -28.15 -29.31
CA LEU A 91 6.79 -28.30 -29.04
C LEU A 91 6.45 -27.90 -27.60
N PHE A 92 7.32 -28.24 -26.64
CA PHE A 92 7.16 -27.81 -25.24
C PHE A 92 7.27 -26.29 -25.14
N ILE A 93 8.33 -25.72 -25.70
CA ILE A 93 8.58 -24.27 -25.65
C ILE A 93 7.41 -23.51 -26.30
N ASN A 94 6.97 -23.92 -27.48
CA ASN A 94 5.84 -23.27 -28.17
C ASN A 94 4.55 -23.40 -27.36
N SER A 95 4.32 -24.53 -26.67
CA SER A 95 3.14 -24.67 -25.80
C SER A 95 3.16 -23.75 -24.58
N GLU A 96 4.34 -23.46 -24.00
CA GLU A 96 4.49 -22.52 -22.90
C GLU A 96 4.37 -21.07 -23.37
N ILE A 97 4.86 -20.76 -24.57
CA ILE A 97 4.64 -19.46 -25.23
C ILE A 97 3.15 -19.23 -25.44
N GLU A 98 2.42 -20.22 -25.97
CA GLU A 98 0.97 -20.12 -26.14
C GLU A 98 0.26 -19.91 -24.79
N LYS A 99 0.66 -20.61 -23.73
CA LYS A 99 0.12 -20.37 -22.37
C LYS A 99 0.36 -18.94 -21.87
N LYS A 100 1.49 -18.32 -22.22
CA LYS A 100 1.81 -16.93 -21.88
C LYS A 100 1.09 -15.92 -22.78
N ARG A 101 0.72 -16.29 -24.01
CA ARG A 101 -0.08 -15.48 -24.95
C ARG A 101 -1.58 -15.55 -24.65
N ILE A 102 -2.07 -16.63 -24.04
CA ILE A 102 -3.45 -16.73 -23.58
C ILE A 102 -3.69 -15.64 -22.53
N GLU A 103 -4.46 -14.62 -22.93
CA GLU A 103 -4.96 -13.60 -22.02
C GLU A 103 -5.69 -14.31 -20.88
N LYS A 104 -5.14 -14.22 -19.66
CA LYS A 104 -5.78 -14.81 -18.50
C LYS A 104 -7.02 -13.97 -18.20
N GLU A 105 -8.19 -14.44 -18.64
CA GLU A 105 -9.45 -13.75 -18.45
C GLU A 105 -9.65 -13.42 -16.97
N LEU A 106 -9.68 -12.13 -16.64
CA LEU A 106 -9.91 -11.60 -15.29
C LEU A 106 -11.40 -11.69 -14.87
N LYS A 107 -12.12 -12.71 -15.34
CA LYS A 107 -13.56 -12.86 -15.13
C LYS A 107 -13.91 -12.88 -13.64
N GLN A 108 -13.11 -13.58 -12.83
CA GLN A 108 -13.37 -13.73 -11.40
C GLN A 108 -13.09 -12.43 -10.63
N GLU A 109 -11.99 -11.76 -10.92
CA GLU A 109 -11.60 -10.51 -10.25
C GLU A 109 -12.55 -9.37 -10.62
N LYS A 110 -12.96 -9.28 -11.89
CA LYS A 110 -13.95 -8.29 -12.36
C LYS A 110 -15.33 -8.55 -11.74
N TYR A 111 -15.77 -9.81 -11.68
CA TYR A 111 -17.02 -10.20 -11.02
C TYR A 111 -17.01 -9.89 -9.52
N LEU A 112 -15.90 -10.17 -8.84
CA LEU A 112 -15.74 -9.84 -7.43
C LEU A 112 -15.79 -8.33 -7.19
N LEU A 113 -15.08 -7.57 -8.02
CA LEU A 113 -15.09 -6.10 -7.96
C LEU A 113 -16.52 -5.55 -8.11
N GLU A 114 -17.28 -6.08 -9.07
CA GLU A 114 -18.68 -5.70 -9.28
C GLU A 114 -19.54 -5.97 -8.03
N ASN A 115 -19.46 -7.18 -7.47
CA ASN A 115 -20.21 -7.56 -6.27
C ASN A 115 -19.86 -6.70 -5.05
N LEU A 116 -18.58 -6.38 -4.86
CA LEU A 116 -18.13 -5.52 -3.76
C LEU A 116 -18.66 -4.09 -3.92
N ASN A 117 -18.63 -3.54 -5.13
CA ASN A 117 -19.22 -2.22 -5.40
C ASN A 117 -20.73 -2.21 -5.17
N ILE A 118 -21.46 -3.24 -5.62
CA ILE A 118 -22.90 -3.38 -5.37
C ILE A 118 -23.17 -3.39 -3.85
N LYS A 119 -22.37 -4.12 -3.09
CA LYS A 119 -22.52 -4.19 -1.64
C LYS A 119 -22.23 -2.85 -0.96
N LEU A 120 -21.14 -2.18 -1.34
CA LEU A 120 -20.80 -0.85 -0.84
C LEU A 120 -21.95 0.15 -1.07
N ASN A 121 -22.56 0.11 -2.25
CA ASN A 121 -23.68 0.98 -2.63
C ASN A 121 -24.99 0.68 -1.89
N ARG A 122 -25.15 -0.52 -1.31
CA ARG A 122 -26.35 -0.93 -0.55
C ARG A 122 -26.27 -0.59 0.93
N LEU A 123 -25.10 -0.23 1.44
CA LEU A 123 -24.96 0.14 2.84
C LEU A 123 -25.66 1.47 3.10
N PRO A 124 -26.43 1.59 4.19
CA PRO A 124 -27.17 2.80 4.48
C PRO A 124 -26.17 3.96 4.66
N THR A 125 -26.16 4.87 3.71
CA THR A 125 -25.56 6.19 3.88
C THR A 125 -26.39 6.92 4.91
N LYS A 126 -26.02 6.86 6.19
CA LYS A 126 -26.50 7.85 7.17
C LYS A 126 -26.25 9.22 6.54
N ASN A 127 -27.33 9.97 6.29
CA ASN A 127 -27.38 11.27 5.62
C ASN A 127 -26.03 12.02 5.66
N LEU A 128 -25.24 11.80 4.61
CA LEU A 128 -24.14 12.67 4.22
C LEU A 128 -24.77 13.67 3.26
N GLU A 129 -25.43 14.69 3.79
CA GLU A 129 -25.60 15.93 3.05
C GLU A 129 -24.20 16.39 2.63
N THR A 130 -23.89 16.19 1.34
CA THR A 130 -22.83 16.85 0.59
C THR A 130 -21.53 17.12 1.37
N LYS A 131 -20.80 16.07 1.74
CA LYS A 131 -19.34 16.17 1.74
C LYS A 131 -18.84 15.67 0.38
N LYS A 132 -18.75 16.59 -0.58
CA LYS A 132 -17.69 16.53 -1.60
C LYS A 132 -16.42 16.04 -0.88
N THR A 133 -15.84 14.95 -1.37
CA THR A 133 -14.52 14.41 -1.00
C THR A 133 -13.69 15.39 -0.17
N ASN A 134 -13.84 15.28 1.15
CA ASN A 134 -13.02 15.98 2.11
C ASN A 134 -12.26 14.88 2.83
N ILE A 135 -11.05 14.62 2.35
CA ILE A 135 -10.01 13.82 3.00
C ILE A 135 -9.55 14.56 4.28
N ASN A 136 -10.48 15.01 5.13
CA ASN A 136 -10.26 15.96 6.23
C ASN A 136 -10.86 15.43 7.55
N ASN A 137 -10.87 14.12 7.78
CA ASN A 137 -11.34 13.53 9.03
C ASN A 137 -10.21 13.08 9.98
N TYR A 138 -8.99 13.62 9.88
CA TYR A 138 -7.98 13.49 10.95
C TYR A 138 -8.16 14.53 12.07
N LYS A 139 -9.28 15.27 12.10
CA LYS A 139 -9.57 16.27 13.15
C LYS A 139 -9.72 15.69 14.57
N ASN A 140 -9.49 14.39 14.77
CA ASN A 140 -9.66 13.71 16.05
C ASN A 140 -8.45 12.85 16.46
N THR A 141 -7.24 13.15 15.97
CA THR A 141 -6.02 12.62 16.58
C THR A 141 -5.69 13.47 17.81
N ASN A 142 -5.60 12.86 19.00
CA ASN A 142 -4.99 13.48 20.19
C ASN A 142 -3.46 13.67 20.03
N LEU A 143 -2.95 13.51 18.82
CA LEU A 143 -1.54 13.44 18.51
C LEU A 143 -1.05 14.86 18.24
N LYS A 144 -0.26 15.38 19.18
CA LYS A 144 0.27 16.73 19.13
C LYS A 144 1.75 16.67 18.82
N TRP A 145 2.18 17.41 17.80
CA TRP A 145 3.60 17.63 17.58
C TRP A 145 4.09 18.78 18.47
N PHE A 146 5.12 18.49 19.26
CA PHE A 146 5.71 19.45 20.19
C PHE A 146 7.00 20.09 19.67
N GLY A 147 7.50 19.63 18.52
CA GLY A 147 8.61 20.27 17.83
C GLY A 147 8.16 21.51 17.04
N THR A 148 9.12 22.20 16.44
CA THR A 148 8.87 23.30 15.52
C THR A 148 8.36 22.79 14.17
N LYS A 149 7.73 23.67 13.40
CA LYS A 149 7.30 23.37 12.01
C LYS A 149 8.48 23.02 11.12
N SER A 150 9.61 23.70 11.31
CA SER A 150 10.84 23.46 10.55
C SER A 150 11.41 22.07 10.80
N GLU A 151 11.39 21.59 12.05
CA GLU A 151 11.82 20.23 12.41
C GLU A 151 10.92 19.17 11.79
N LEU A 152 9.61 19.43 11.74
CA LEU A 152 8.64 18.56 11.07
C LEU A 152 8.92 18.50 9.56
N ILE A 153 9.18 19.65 8.93
CA ILE A 153 9.52 19.74 7.51
C ILE A 153 10.82 18.99 7.21
N GLU A 154 11.85 19.16 8.05
CA GLU A 154 13.16 18.50 7.94
C GLU A 154 13.01 16.96 7.97
N LEU A 155 12.25 16.45 8.95
CA LEU A 155 11.96 15.02 9.10
C LEU A 155 11.25 14.43 7.88
N PHE A 156 10.13 15.04 7.48
CA PHE A 156 9.32 14.50 6.39
C PHE A 156 10.01 14.68 5.03
N LYS A 157 10.80 15.73 4.84
CA LYS A 157 11.62 15.88 3.64
C LYS A 157 12.65 14.77 3.53
N ALA A 158 13.35 14.44 4.62
CA ALA A 158 14.32 13.34 4.62
C ALA A 158 13.66 11.98 4.32
N LEU A 159 12.46 11.73 4.85
CA LEU A 159 11.71 10.50 4.55
C LEU A 159 11.27 10.40 3.08
N ILE A 160 10.90 11.53 2.47
CA ILE A 160 10.56 11.60 1.04
C ILE A 160 11.79 11.34 0.18
N GLU A 161 12.90 12.05 0.43
CA GLU A 161 14.14 11.93 -0.36
C GLU A 161 14.78 10.55 -0.22
N ASN A 162 14.70 9.92 0.96
CA ASN A 162 15.20 8.55 1.16
C ASN A 162 14.24 7.47 0.61
N GLY A 163 13.07 7.86 0.08
CA GLY A 163 12.09 6.95 -0.50
C GLY A 163 11.30 6.10 0.51
N ASN A 164 11.42 6.38 1.81
CA ASN A 164 10.60 5.78 2.86
C ASN A 164 9.14 6.25 2.79
N LEU A 165 8.92 7.47 2.28
CA LEU A 165 7.61 7.98 1.90
C LEU A 165 7.57 8.21 0.40
N LYS A 166 6.57 7.65 -0.28
CA LYS A 166 6.37 7.79 -1.73
C LYS A 166 5.03 8.45 -2.01
N GLY A 167 5.00 9.31 -3.02
CA GLY A 167 3.81 10.06 -3.43
C GLY A 167 4.15 11.50 -3.79
N ASN A 168 3.12 12.30 -4.09
CA ASN A 168 3.29 13.72 -4.28
C ASN A 168 3.66 14.39 -2.95
N GLN A 169 4.74 15.17 -2.94
CA GLN A 169 5.22 15.91 -1.78
C GLN A 169 4.13 16.80 -1.15
N GLU A 170 3.31 17.45 -1.98
CA GLU A 170 2.21 18.30 -1.49
C GLU A 170 1.15 17.51 -0.72
N ASP A 171 0.79 16.32 -1.22
CA ASP A 171 -0.20 15.47 -0.58
C ASP A 171 0.33 14.87 0.73
N ILE A 172 1.62 14.52 0.77
CA ILE A 172 2.29 14.06 1.99
C ILE A 172 2.25 15.15 3.06
N TYR A 173 2.60 16.40 2.72
CA TYR A 173 2.57 17.49 3.69
C TYR A 173 1.14 17.82 4.16
N LYS A 174 0.14 17.80 3.27
CA LYS A 174 -1.27 17.95 3.68
C LYS A 174 -1.70 16.87 4.67
N ALA A 175 -1.29 15.62 4.47
CA ALA A 175 -1.56 14.55 5.42
C ALA A 175 -0.87 14.80 6.77
N VAL A 176 0.37 15.29 6.77
CA VAL A 176 1.10 15.66 7.99
C VAL A 176 0.41 16.80 8.75
N GLU A 177 -0.02 17.85 8.04
CA GLU A 177 -0.78 18.96 8.63
C GLU A 177 -2.04 18.46 9.35
N GLN A 178 -2.75 17.54 8.71
CA GLN A 178 -3.97 16.94 9.24
C GLN A 178 -3.71 16.05 10.45
N VAL A 179 -2.67 15.21 10.42
CA VAL A 179 -2.33 14.27 11.50
C VAL A 179 -1.93 14.99 12.78
N PHE A 180 -1.15 16.06 12.67
CA PHE A 180 -0.65 16.82 13.83
C PHE A 180 -1.51 18.05 14.15
N ASN A 181 -2.53 18.34 13.34
CA ASN A 181 -3.33 19.56 13.42
C ASN A 181 -2.45 20.82 13.45
N ILE A 182 -1.46 20.88 12.55
CA ILE A 182 -0.51 21.99 12.40
C ILE A 182 -0.59 22.51 10.97
N GLU A 183 -0.54 23.83 10.82
CA GLU A 183 -0.44 24.47 9.52
C GLU A 183 1.03 24.65 9.09
N LEU A 184 1.45 23.96 8.03
CA LEU A 184 2.79 24.00 7.43
C LEU A 184 2.79 24.97 6.24
N LYS A 185 2.92 26.27 6.54
CA LYS A 185 3.14 27.30 5.51
C LYS A 185 4.60 27.37 5.10
N ASN A 186 4.83 27.77 3.85
CA ASN A 186 6.14 28.14 3.31
C ASN A 186 7.18 27.01 3.39
N ILE A 187 6.79 25.80 2.99
CA ILE A 187 7.66 24.60 3.00
C ILE A 187 8.97 24.87 2.25
N ASP A 188 8.91 25.47 1.06
CA ASP A 188 10.11 25.78 0.28
C ASP A 188 11.02 26.79 0.98
N GLN A 189 10.46 27.79 1.65
CA GLN A 189 11.27 28.74 2.44
C GLN A 189 11.90 28.07 3.66
N ALA A 190 11.21 27.12 4.28
CA ALA A 190 11.76 26.34 5.39
C ALA A 190 12.92 25.47 4.91
N ILE A 191 12.78 24.84 3.74
CA ILE A 191 13.84 24.03 3.11
C ILE A 191 15.04 24.90 2.75
N THR A 192 14.84 26.05 2.10
CA THR A 192 15.94 26.98 1.77
C THR A 192 16.67 27.47 3.02
N LYS A 193 15.94 27.65 4.14
CA LYS A 193 16.55 27.99 5.43
C LYS A 193 17.43 26.89 5.98
N PHE A 194 17.23 25.61 5.61
CA PHE A 194 18.12 24.53 6.05
C PHE A 194 19.53 24.74 5.49
N ASN A 195 19.65 25.03 4.20
CA ASN A 195 20.94 25.29 3.52
C ASN A 195 21.71 26.53 4.02
N THR A 196 21.08 27.35 4.88
CA THR A 196 21.70 28.54 5.48
C THR A 196 22.14 28.33 6.92
N ARG A 197 21.89 27.14 7.48
CA ARG A 197 22.32 26.80 8.84
C ARG A 197 23.78 26.36 8.80
N GLU A 198 24.44 26.44 9.95
CA GLU A 198 25.76 25.83 10.13
C GLU A 198 25.66 24.29 10.16
N ASN A 199 24.51 23.75 10.55
CA ASN A 199 24.16 22.35 10.45
C ASN A 199 22.75 22.19 9.84
N ASP A 200 22.72 21.71 8.60
CA ASP A 200 21.52 21.57 7.79
C ASP A 200 20.57 20.46 8.31
N THR A 201 21.10 19.50 9.08
CA THR A 201 20.39 18.30 9.60
C THR A 201 20.28 18.28 11.13
N LYS A 202 20.31 19.45 11.77
CA LYS A 202 20.35 19.59 13.23
C LYS A 202 19.26 18.79 13.95
N PHE A 203 18.04 18.72 13.41
CA PHE A 203 16.96 17.98 14.05
C PHE A 203 17.18 16.47 13.94
N LEU A 204 17.56 15.99 12.75
CA LEU A 204 17.85 14.58 12.52
C LEU A 204 19.02 14.08 13.37
N ASP A 205 20.05 14.91 13.56
CA ASP A 205 21.17 14.60 14.44
C ASP A 205 20.73 14.50 15.91
N THR A 206 19.81 15.36 16.32
CA THR A 206 19.21 15.33 17.67
C THR A 206 18.39 14.04 17.86
N LEU A 207 17.57 13.65 16.87
CA LEU A 207 16.82 12.38 16.89
C LEU A 207 17.75 11.17 16.96
N LYS A 208 18.81 11.15 16.15
CA LYS A 208 19.83 10.09 16.18
C LYS A 208 20.50 9.98 17.55
N THR A 209 20.90 11.11 18.12
CA THR A 209 21.60 11.16 19.42
C THR A 209 20.68 10.68 20.54
N THR A 210 19.45 11.20 20.61
CA THR A 210 18.47 10.81 21.63
C THR A 210 18.08 9.34 21.55
N LEU A 211 17.89 8.79 20.33
CA LEU A 211 17.65 7.37 20.14
C LEU A 211 18.85 6.52 20.58
N SER A 212 20.07 6.93 20.23
CA SER A 212 21.30 6.21 20.61
C SER A 212 21.48 6.18 22.13
N GLN A 213 21.22 7.29 22.81
CA GLN A 213 21.22 7.37 24.28
C GLN A 213 20.17 6.46 24.90
N TYR A 214 18.94 6.44 24.37
CA TYR A 214 17.89 5.54 24.85
C TYR A 214 18.30 4.07 24.73
N ILE A 215 18.87 3.67 23.60
CA ILE A 215 19.33 2.28 23.37
C ILE A 215 20.45 1.94 24.36
N THR A 216 21.45 2.80 24.50
CA THR A 216 22.58 2.60 25.42
C THR A 216 22.10 2.47 26.87
N ASN A 217 21.28 3.42 27.33
CA ASN A 217 20.72 3.39 28.69
C ASN A 217 19.81 2.19 28.96
N LYS A 218 19.13 1.66 27.93
CA LYS A 218 18.30 0.45 28.06
C LYS A 218 19.14 -0.81 28.13
N LEU A 219 20.29 -0.85 27.46
CA LEU A 219 21.25 -1.94 27.53
C LEU A 219 21.98 -1.94 28.87
N ASP A 220 22.35 -0.76 29.39
CA ASP A 220 23.02 -0.62 30.70
C ASP A 220 22.11 -0.94 31.89
N LYS A 221 20.78 -0.81 31.74
CA LYS A 221 19.79 -1.21 32.77
C LYS A 221 19.48 -2.71 32.83
N ASN A 222 20.04 -3.51 31.92
CA ASN A 222 19.87 -4.96 31.90
C ASN A 222 21.11 -5.71 32.45
N PHE A 223 22.00 -5.02 33.16
CA PHE A 223 23.11 -5.60 33.94
C PHE A 223 22.91 -5.36 35.43
#